data_AF-A0A415ZJ46-F1
#
_entry.id   AF-A0A415ZJ46-F1
#
_cell.length_a   1.000
_cell.length_b   1.000
_cell.length_c   1.000
_cell.angle_alpha   90.00
_cell.angle_beta   90.00
_cell.angle_gamma   90.00
#
_symmetry.space_group_name_H-M   'P 1'
#
loop_
_entity.id
_entity.type
_entity.pdbx_description
1 polymer ?
#
loop_
_entity_poly.entity_id
_entity_poly.type
_entity_poly.pdbx_seq_one_letter_code
_entity_poly.pdbx_strand_id
1 'polypeptide(L)'
;MMEKMIALQQKRRSKKGGFTLVELIVVLVILAILAALLIPALTGYIDKAKQKQIIAETRQVVMAAQTLVDEAYGTKDVGATITVGKTDSDTVKIDDVAKLAEVKGTINSVTVGKIGDVPNKITQVEYTKNGKKCTFKASDKNQGSYEVDK
;
A
#
# COMPACT_ATOMS: atom_id res chain seq x y z
N MET A 1 -49.10 56.95 -15.33
CA MET A 1 -47.78 56.71 -14.70
C MET A 1 -47.50 55.22 -14.42
N MET A 2 -48.51 54.38 -14.20
CA MET A 2 -48.35 52.97 -13.84
C MET A 2 -47.88 52.07 -15.01
N GLU A 3 -48.28 52.36 -16.25
CA GLU A 3 -47.85 51.58 -17.43
C GLU A 3 -46.34 51.66 -17.73
N LYS A 4 -45.72 52.83 -17.48
CA LYS A 4 -44.26 53.00 -17.68
C LYS A 4 -43.43 52.22 -16.65
N MET A 5 -43.99 51.92 -15.47
CA MET A 5 -43.31 51.11 -14.44
C MET A 5 -43.30 49.61 -14.81
N ILE A 6 -44.38 49.10 -15.40
CA ILE A 6 -44.48 47.68 -15.81
C ILE A 6 -43.53 47.39 -16.99
N ALA A 7 -43.46 48.30 -17.97
CA ALA A 7 -42.57 48.16 -19.14
C ALA A 7 -41.07 48.13 -18.76
N LEU A 8 -40.68 48.87 -17.71
CA LEU A 8 -39.30 48.88 -17.21
C LEU A 8 -38.92 47.62 -16.42
N GLN A 9 -39.88 46.95 -15.76
CA GLN A 9 -39.65 45.65 -15.12
C GLN A 9 -39.51 44.51 -16.15
N GLN A 10 -40.27 44.53 -17.24
CA GLN A 10 -40.13 43.55 -18.34
C GLN A 10 -38.78 43.66 -19.05
N LYS A 11 -38.26 44.88 -19.27
CA LYS A 11 -36.97 45.11 -19.94
C LYS A 11 -35.75 44.65 -19.14
N ARG A 12 -35.89 44.42 -17.82
CA ARG A 12 -34.83 43.88 -16.95
C ARG A 12 -34.76 42.36 -16.94
N ARG A 13 -35.83 41.65 -17.32
CA ARG A 13 -35.90 40.18 -17.29
C ARG A 13 -35.27 39.50 -18.52
N SER A 14 -35.14 40.21 -19.64
CA SER A 14 -34.56 39.68 -20.88
C SER A 14 -33.02 39.80 -20.99
N LYS A 15 -32.34 40.36 -19.99
CA LYS A 15 -30.86 40.51 -19.98
C LYS A 15 -30.12 39.46 -19.15
N LYS A 16 -30.81 38.47 -18.58
CA LYS A 16 -30.15 37.30 -18.01
C LYS A 16 -29.91 36.29 -19.14
N GLY A 17 -28.72 36.31 -19.72
CA GLY A 17 -28.26 35.26 -20.62
C GLY A 17 -28.29 33.92 -19.88
N GLY A 18 -29.14 33.00 -20.36
CA GLY A 18 -29.19 31.63 -19.85
C GLY A 18 -28.07 30.79 -20.46
N PHE A 19 -27.62 29.77 -19.72
CA PHE A 19 -26.72 28.74 -20.23
C PHE A 19 -27.45 27.94 -21.29
N THR A 20 -26.87 27.77 -22.48
CA THR A 20 -27.48 26.96 -23.53
C THR A 20 -27.22 25.48 -23.28
N LEU A 21 -28.15 24.61 -23.69
CA LEU A 21 -27.93 23.15 -23.63
C LEU A 21 -26.71 22.72 -24.44
N VAL A 22 -26.42 23.45 -25.53
CA VAL A 22 -25.26 23.18 -26.40
C VAL A 22 -23.95 23.41 -25.66
N GLU A 23 -23.81 24.53 -24.94
CA GLU A 23 -22.61 24.80 -24.12
C GLU A 23 -22.38 23.72 -23.06
N LEU A 24 -23.47 23.21 -22.46
CA LEU A 24 -23.37 22.16 -21.45
C LEU A 24 -22.90 20.83 -22.05
N ILE A 25 -23.43 20.46 -23.22
CA ILE A 25 -23.07 19.22 -23.91
C ILE A 25 -21.61 19.27 -24.38
N VAL A 26 -21.15 20.38 -24.95
CA VAL A 26 -19.76 20.52 -25.39
C VAL A 26 -18.78 20.36 -24.22
N VAL A 27 -19.08 20.94 -23.06
CA VAL A 27 -18.25 20.80 -21.85
C VAL A 27 -18.21 19.34 -21.38
N LEU A 28 -19.36 18.66 -21.32
CA LEU A 28 -19.40 17.24 -20.91
C LEU A 28 -18.61 16.34 -21.87
N VAL A 29 -18.68 16.62 -23.18
CA VAL A 29 -17.89 15.90 -24.19
C VAL A 29 -16.38 16.07 -23.95
N ILE A 30 -15.93 17.30 -23.71
CA ILE A 30 -14.50 17.57 -23.45
C ILE A 30 -14.05 16.88 -22.15
N LEU A 31 -14.84 16.98 -21.07
CA LEU A 31 -14.54 16.29 -19.80
C LEU A 31 -14.49 14.78 -19.95
N ALA A 32 -15.37 14.19 -20.77
CA ALA A 32 -15.38 12.76 -21.04
C ALA A 32 -14.10 12.30 -21.76
N ILE A 33 -13.64 13.04 -22.77
CA ILE A 33 -12.40 12.74 -23.50
C ILE A 33 -11.18 12.83 -22.56
N LEU A 34 -11.10 13.90 -21.76
CA LEU A 34 -10.01 14.07 -20.81
C LEU A 34 -10.00 12.95 -19.75
N ALA A 35 -11.16 12.61 -19.20
CA ALA A 35 -11.28 11.53 -18.22
C ALA A 35 -10.87 10.17 -18.81
N ALA A 36 -11.28 9.87 -20.04
CA ALA A 36 -10.93 8.62 -20.71
C ALA A 36 -9.41 8.42 -20.87
N LEU A 37 -8.66 9.50 -21.13
CA LEU A 37 -7.20 9.43 -21.24
C LEU A 37 -6.50 9.39 -19.86
N LEU A 38 -7.08 10.04 -18.85
CA LEU A 38 -6.43 10.21 -17.54
C LEU A 38 -6.59 8.97 -16.64
N ILE A 39 -7.76 8.32 -16.66
CA ILE A 39 -8.06 7.13 -15.84
C ILE A 39 -7.01 6.01 -15.99
N PRO A 40 -6.64 5.52 -17.19
CA PRO A 40 -5.69 4.41 -17.32
C PRO A 40 -4.31 4.79 -16.77
N ALA A 41 -3.83 6.02 -17.02
CA ALA A 41 -2.57 6.49 -16.48
C ALA A 41 -2.60 6.49 -14.93
N LEU A 42 -3.68 6.99 -14.33
CA LEU A 42 -3.83 7.05 -12.88
C LEU A 42 -3.86 5.66 -12.23
N THR A 43 -4.57 4.70 -12.82
CA THR A 43 -4.63 3.33 -12.30
C THR A 43 -3.25 2.68 -12.19
N GLY A 44 -2.39 2.85 -13.22
CA GLY A 44 -1.02 2.34 -13.19
C GLY A 44 -0.14 2.97 -12.11
N TYR A 45 -0.31 4.27 -11.81
CA TYR A 45 0.40 4.93 -10.71
C TYR A 45 -0.06 4.43 -9.34
N ILE A 46 -1.37 4.24 -9.17
CA ILE A 46 -1.94 3.69 -7.93
C ILE A 46 -1.39 2.28 -7.67
N ASP A 47 -1.29 1.44 -8.70
CA ASP A 47 -0.74 0.09 -8.56
C ASP A 47 0.74 0.06 -8.19
N LYS A 48 1.54 0.94 -8.80
CA LYS A 48 2.96 1.11 -8.42
C LYS A 48 3.10 1.63 -6.99
N ALA A 49 2.26 2.58 -6.58
CA ALA A 49 2.25 3.09 -5.21
C ALA A 49 1.93 1.97 -4.20
N LYS A 50 0.91 1.15 -4.49
CA LYS A 50 0.56 -0.03 -3.68
C LYS A 50 1.72 -1.04 -3.62
N GLN A 51 2.42 -1.29 -4.73
CA GLN A 51 3.61 -2.15 -4.77
C GLN A 51 4.75 -1.60 -3.90
N LYS A 52 5.02 -0.29 -3.97
CA LYS A 52 6.05 0.33 -3.11
C LYS A 52 5.65 0.30 -1.64
N GLN A 53 4.38 0.50 -1.34
CA GLN A 53 3.85 0.43 0.02
C GLN A 53 4.03 -0.97 0.61
N ILE A 54 3.63 -2.03 -0.10
CA ILE A 54 3.78 -3.40 0.43
C ILE A 54 5.25 -3.79 0.63
N ILE A 55 6.16 -3.33 -0.24
CA ILE A 55 7.60 -3.54 -0.06
C ILE A 55 8.09 -2.85 1.22
N ALA A 56 7.68 -1.61 1.46
CA ALA A 56 8.06 -0.87 2.67
C ALA A 56 7.54 -1.56 3.94
N GLU A 57 6.29 -2.02 3.95
CA GLU A 57 5.72 -2.77 5.07
C GLU A 57 6.41 -4.12 5.26
N THR A 58 6.75 -4.82 4.18
CA THR A 58 7.51 -6.08 4.26
C THR A 58 8.89 -5.83 4.88
N ARG A 59 9.55 -4.71 4.56
CA ARG A 59 10.80 -4.33 5.19
C ARG A 59 10.63 -4.06 6.69
N GLN A 60 9.54 -3.42 7.11
CA GLN A 60 9.23 -3.24 8.54
C GLN A 60 9.08 -4.59 9.24
N VAL A 61 8.39 -5.55 8.61
CA VAL A 61 8.26 -6.93 9.11
C VAL A 61 9.62 -7.62 9.25
N VAL A 62 10.49 -7.52 8.24
CA VAL A 62 11.83 -8.13 8.28
C VAL A 62 12.65 -7.56 9.44
N MET A 63 12.62 -6.24 9.65
CA MET A 63 13.36 -5.60 10.74
C MET A 63 12.78 -5.99 12.12
N ALA A 64 11.46 -5.95 12.27
CA ALA A 64 10.80 -6.36 13.51
C ALA A 64 11.07 -7.83 13.85
N ALA A 65 10.99 -8.72 12.86
CA ALA A 65 11.30 -10.13 13.02
C ALA A 65 12.77 -10.35 13.42
N GLN A 66 13.70 -9.65 12.77
CA GLN A 66 15.13 -9.75 13.13
C GLN A 66 15.38 -9.28 14.56
N THR A 67 14.78 -8.16 14.99
CA THR A 67 14.90 -7.66 16.37
C THR A 67 14.44 -8.69 17.40
N LEU A 68 13.26 -9.29 17.19
CA LEU A 68 12.72 -10.30 18.12
C LEU A 68 13.53 -11.60 18.11
N VAL A 69 14.06 -11.99 16.95
CA VAL A 69 14.96 -13.14 16.83
C VAL A 69 16.28 -12.88 17.58
N ASP A 70 16.83 -11.68 17.47
CA ASP A 70 18.06 -11.28 18.16
C ASP A 70 17.85 -11.22 19.69
N GLU A 71 16.71 -10.71 20.15
CA GLU A 71 16.33 -10.72 21.57
C GLU A 71 16.16 -12.15 22.10
N ALA A 72 15.44 -12.99 21.36
CA ALA A 72 15.26 -14.39 21.72
C ALA A 72 16.60 -15.13 21.82
N TYR A 73 17.55 -14.86 20.92
CA TYR A 73 18.87 -15.49 20.95
C TYR A 73 19.63 -15.22 22.24
N GLY A 74 19.49 -14.02 22.82
CA GLY A 74 20.15 -13.67 24.08
C GLY A 74 19.63 -14.42 25.31
N THR A 75 18.46 -15.06 25.22
CA THR A 75 17.78 -15.72 26.36
C THR A 75 17.76 -17.24 26.28
N LYS A 76 18.24 -17.81 25.17
CA LYS A 76 18.21 -19.25 24.90
C LYS A 76 19.58 -19.87 25.12
N ASP A 77 19.57 -21.18 25.40
CA ASP A 77 20.80 -21.96 25.53
C ASP A 77 21.61 -21.95 24.23
N VAL A 78 22.93 -22.07 24.39
CA VAL A 78 23.86 -22.12 23.27
C VAL A 78 23.48 -23.28 22.34
N GLY A 79 23.22 -22.97 21.06
CA GLY A 79 22.83 -23.95 20.04
C GLY A 79 21.32 -24.18 19.90
N ALA A 80 20.48 -23.50 20.68
CA ALA A 80 19.04 -23.52 20.48
C ALA A 80 18.66 -22.96 19.10
N THR A 81 17.72 -23.62 18.42
CA THR A 81 17.16 -23.13 17.15
C THR A 81 16.08 -22.11 17.43
N ILE A 82 16.15 -20.95 16.79
CA ILE A 82 15.13 -19.91 16.86
C ILE A 82 14.20 -20.05 15.66
N THR A 83 12.92 -20.21 15.92
CA THR A 83 11.88 -20.23 14.88
C THR A 83 10.93 -19.04 15.06
N VAL A 84 10.39 -18.58 13.93
CA VAL A 84 9.32 -17.58 13.90
C VAL A 84 8.09 -18.24 13.29
N GLY A 85 6.96 -18.22 14.00
CA GLY A 85 5.76 -18.89 13.52
C GLY A 85 4.50 -18.53 14.30
N LYS A 86 3.43 -19.28 14.08
CA LYS A 86 2.10 -19.01 14.66
C LYS A 86 1.79 -19.83 15.91
N THR A 87 2.65 -20.80 16.23
CA THR A 87 2.36 -21.77 17.29
C THR A 87 3.11 -21.42 18.56
N ASP A 88 2.65 -21.94 19.70
CA ASP A 88 3.35 -21.75 20.98
C ASP A 88 4.69 -22.50 21.06
N SER A 89 4.95 -23.40 20.09
CA SER A 89 6.25 -24.05 19.94
C SER A 89 7.27 -23.15 19.24
N ASP A 90 6.83 -22.05 18.62
CA ASP A 90 7.73 -21.10 17.98
C ASP A 90 8.39 -20.18 18.99
N THR A 91 9.67 -19.88 18.77
CA THR A 91 10.43 -19.03 19.70
C THR A 91 9.95 -17.58 19.66
N VAL A 92 9.59 -17.10 18.47
CA VAL A 92 9.03 -15.77 18.24
C VAL A 92 7.69 -15.93 17.54
N LYS A 93 6.64 -15.28 18.06
CA LYS A 93 5.31 -15.35 17.46
C LYS A 93 5.14 -14.30 16.37
N ILE A 94 4.51 -14.69 15.27
CA ILE A 94 4.16 -13.79 14.16
C ILE A 94 3.26 -12.64 14.65
N ASP A 95 2.43 -12.85 15.66
CA ASP A 95 1.59 -11.79 16.22
C ASP A 95 2.40 -10.68 16.89
N ASP A 96 3.52 -11.02 17.53
CA ASP A 96 4.38 -10.04 18.17
C ASP A 96 5.23 -9.30 17.13
N VAL A 97 5.65 -10.00 16.05
CA VAL A 97 6.25 -9.37 14.87
C VAL A 97 5.27 -8.36 14.24
N ALA A 98 3.99 -8.75 14.07
CA ALA A 98 2.98 -7.88 13.47
C ALA A 98 2.72 -6.63 14.32
N LYS A 99 2.66 -6.77 15.64
CA LYS A 99 2.54 -5.64 16.57
C LYS A 99 3.75 -4.71 16.48
N LEU A 100 4.97 -5.26 16.54
CA LEU A 100 6.20 -4.47 16.51
C LEU A 100 6.42 -3.77 15.16
N ALA A 101 6.03 -4.41 14.06
CA ALA A 101 6.12 -3.82 12.72
C ALA A 101 5.02 -2.78 12.43
N GLU A 102 3.98 -2.70 13.27
CA GLU A 102 2.81 -1.82 13.09
C GLU A 102 2.11 -1.99 11.72
N VAL A 103 2.12 -3.21 11.19
CA VAL A 103 1.57 -3.51 9.87
C VAL A 103 0.13 -4.01 9.94
N LYS A 104 -0.68 -3.67 8.92
CA LYS A 104 -2.10 -4.05 8.83
C LYS A 104 -2.39 -5.25 7.92
N GLY A 105 -1.37 -5.73 7.20
CA GLY A 105 -1.50 -6.90 6.33
C GLY A 105 -1.24 -8.19 7.09
N THR A 106 -1.23 -9.30 6.35
CA THR A 106 -1.02 -10.63 6.90
C THR A 106 0.40 -11.08 6.66
N ILE A 107 1.11 -11.45 7.72
CA ILE A 107 2.40 -12.15 7.63
C ILE A 107 2.09 -13.63 7.42
N ASN A 108 2.44 -14.16 6.26
CA ASN A 108 2.19 -15.54 5.87
C ASN A 108 3.26 -16.47 6.44
N SER A 109 4.53 -16.09 6.33
CA SER A 109 5.67 -16.85 6.85
C SER A 109 6.85 -15.93 7.11
N VAL A 110 7.69 -16.33 8.06
CA VAL A 110 8.99 -15.74 8.37
C VAL A 110 9.95 -16.89 8.61
N THR A 111 11.04 -16.95 7.84
CA THR A 111 12.04 -18.01 7.92
C THR A 111 13.34 -17.45 8.48
N VAL A 112 13.82 -18.08 9.54
CA VAL A 112 15.13 -17.84 10.13
C VAL A 112 16.12 -18.85 9.56
N GLY A 113 17.28 -18.38 9.14
CA GLY A 113 18.35 -19.20 8.60
C GLY A 113 19.71 -18.58 8.83
N LYS A 114 20.65 -18.90 7.95
CA LYS A 114 22.00 -18.33 7.95
C LYS A 114 22.19 -17.47 6.70
N ILE A 115 22.97 -16.40 6.85
CA ILE A 115 23.51 -15.64 5.72
C ILE A 115 25.04 -15.65 5.88
N GLY A 116 25.71 -16.40 5.03
CA GLY A 116 27.11 -16.79 5.15
C GLY A 116 27.29 -17.60 6.43
N ASP A 117 28.29 -17.22 7.21
CA ASP A 117 28.57 -17.81 8.51
C ASP A 117 27.76 -17.18 9.65
N VAL A 118 26.88 -16.21 9.35
CA VAL A 118 26.08 -15.51 10.37
C VAL A 118 24.76 -16.24 10.59
N PRO A 119 24.51 -16.82 11.78
CA PRO A 119 23.25 -17.49 12.10
C PRO A 119 22.14 -16.49 12.44
N ASN A 120 20.92 -17.02 12.59
CA ASN A 120 19.73 -16.31 13.08
C ASN A 120 19.36 -15.07 12.25
N LYS A 121 19.54 -15.16 10.93
CA LYS A 121 19.13 -14.12 10.00
C LYS A 121 17.80 -14.44 9.35
N ILE A 122 16.97 -13.42 9.15
CA ILE A 122 15.74 -13.56 8.37
C ILE A 122 16.12 -13.78 6.90
N THR A 123 15.87 -14.99 6.38
CA THR A 123 16.18 -15.36 4.99
C THR A 123 14.99 -15.25 4.07
N GLN A 124 13.76 -15.36 4.60
CA GLN A 124 12.54 -15.22 3.82
C GLN A 124 11.40 -14.63 4.66
N VAL A 125 10.62 -13.74 4.05
CA VAL A 125 9.34 -13.27 4.61
C VAL A 125 8.31 -13.24 3.49
N GLU A 126 7.12 -13.76 3.76
CA GLU A 126 5.96 -13.57 2.90
C GLU A 126 4.93 -12.69 3.60
N TYR A 127 4.58 -11.57 2.97
CA TYR A 127 3.63 -10.61 3.49
C TYR A 127 2.58 -10.27 2.45
N THR A 128 1.30 -10.37 2.81
CA THR A 128 0.17 -10.11 1.91
C THR A 128 -0.63 -8.92 2.38
N LYS A 129 -0.93 -8.00 1.45
CA LYS A 129 -1.82 -6.87 1.69
C LYS A 129 -2.59 -6.50 0.43
N ASN A 130 -3.89 -6.24 0.58
CA ASN A 130 -4.78 -5.83 -0.52
C ASN A 130 -4.72 -6.79 -1.74
N GLY A 131 -4.63 -8.10 -1.49
CA GLY A 131 -4.56 -9.12 -2.53
C GLY A 131 -3.21 -9.25 -3.24
N LYS A 132 -2.22 -8.40 -2.92
CA LYS A 132 -0.85 -8.52 -3.44
C LYS A 132 0.02 -9.17 -2.37
N LYS A 133 0.88 -10.10 -2.78
CA LYS A 133 1.87 -10.75 -1.92
C LYS A 133 3.25 -10.19 -2.24
N CYS A 134 4.02 -9.85 -1.22
CA CYS A 134 5.42 -9.50 -1.32
C CYS A 134 6.25 -10.58 -0.63
N THR A 135 7.26 -11.08 -1.34
CA THR A 135 8.22 -12.06 -0.86
C THR A 135 9.58 -11.38 -0.73
N PHE A 136 10.07 -11.30 0.49
CA PHE A 136 11.46 -10.96 0.76
C PHE A 136 12.30 -12.24 0.75
N LYS A 137 13.48 -12.18 0.12
CA LYS A 137 14.50 -13.25 0.17
C LYS A 137 15.88 -12.64 0.38
N ALA A 138 16.64 -13.19 1.31
CA ALA A 138 18.03 -12.85 1.54
C ALA A 138 18.90 -14.10 1.55
N SER A 139 20.12 -13.96 1.04
CA SER A 139 21.14 -15.01 0.99
C SER A 139 22.53 -14.38 0.98
N ASP A 140 23.55 -15.22 1.06
CA ASP A 140 24.97 -14.81 1.08
C ASP A 140 25.35 -13.96 -0.14
N LYS A 141 24.69 -14.21 -1.27
CA LYS A 141 24.92 -13.52 -2.54
C LYS A 141 23.97 -12.34 -2.77
N ASN A 142 22.98 -12.14 -1.90
CA ASN A 142 21.93 -11.16 -2.07
C ASN A 142 21.48 -10.62 -0.70
N GLN A 143 21.84 -9.36 -0.42
CA GLN A 143 21.54 -8.67 0.84
C GLN A 143 20.05 -8.36 1.06
N GLY A 144 19.17 -8.83 0.17
CA GLY A 144 17.73 -8.77 0.31
C GLY A 144 17.06 -8.31 -0.99
N SER A 145 16.27 -9.18 -1.60
CA SER A 145 15.40 -8.85 -2.73
C SER A 145 13.93 -8.91 -2.31
N TYR A 146 13.13 -7.98 -2.84
CA TYR A 146 11.69 -7.94 -2.65
C TYR A 146 10.99 -8.18 -3.98
N GLU A 147 10.21 -9.25 -4.06
CA GLU A 147 9.41 -9.60 -5.22
C GLU A 147 7.94 -9.40 -4.87
N VAL A 148 7.19 -8.62 -5.64
CA VAL A 148 5.74 -8.45 -5.46
C VAL A 148 5.04 -9.19 -6.58
N ASP A 149 4.13 -10.10 -6.24
CA ASP A 149 3.29 -10.79 -7.22
C ASP A 149 2.46 -9.76 -8.00
N LYS A 150 2.40 -9.97 -9.33
CA LYS A 150 1.70 -9.08 -10.27
C LYS A 150 0.19 -9.15 -10.10
#